data_AF-A0A7Y2UE39-F1
#
_entry.id   AF-A0A7Y2UE39-F1
#
_cell.length_a   1.000
_cell.length_b   1.000
_cell.length_c   1.000
_cell.angle_alpha   90.00
_cell.angle_beta   90.00
_cell.angle_gamma   90.00
#
_symmetry.space_group_name_H-M   'P 1'
#
loop_
_entity.id
_entity.type
_entity.pdbx_description
1 polymer ?
#
loop_
_entity_poly.entity_id
_entity_poly.type
_entity_poly.pdbx_seq_one_letter_code
_entity_poly.pdbx_strand_id
1 'polypeptide(L)'
;MKEEKMDDRLKVLNGLAGILLLVLMLIQLPVFAKSATTPTDRLERQRYIVLFDDPPLAAYDGRVLQTPEMEEATSRFQPTAISFTGASKLDVNSVESREYRQFLDQRFEAFKGEALLRLGRQLQASHRYRNALNGFATDLTAAEARALREMPGVSSVRQDEIQKLETDSGPNWLGADKIQDGTAGFPATSGEGVIVGIIDSGVNWDHPSFEDPGESGFGWDHTNPYGDQLGLCILPEVLCNDKLVGIFDFVEDDANTDVIEESNNGKDNTGHGSHVASTAAGNPANVTINGIPTEIGGVAPNANIVSYRVCFIGDPVDDDDDGCQTSAIFSAIDQAIEDAVDVVNYSIGSTAHDPWITSTTTYAFLNLREAGIFAATSAGNAGPNAGTMGSPANAPWITAVGNATHDRVFASILQNLTGGDTTPPGDLVGASFTDGIGLRDIVHAKDFGNALCGTGESEVAPNPPECSDYTGASNPFAPGTFNGQ
;
A
#
# COMPACT_ATOMS: atom_id res chain seq x y z
N MET A 1 -61.53 -47.52 49.07
CA MET A 1 -61.91 -46.65 50.20
C MET A 1 -61.87 -45.23 49.67
N LYS A 2 -63.07 -44.67 49.43
CA LYS A 2 -63.47 -43.25 49.25
C LYS A 2 -62.81 -42.45 48.11
N GLU A 3 -63.56 -42.14 47.03
CA GLU A 3 -64.53 -41.00 46.86
C GLU A 3 -63.75 -39.71 46.55
N GLU A 4 -64.08 -38.81 45.61
CA GLU A 4 -65.24 -38.48 44.77
C GLU A 4 -64.68 -37.48 43.71
N LYS A 5 -64.87 -37.63 42.40
CA LYS A 5 -66.01 -37.25 41.54
C LYS A 5 -66.44 -35.77 41.59
N MET A 6 -66.31 -35.08 40.45
CA MET A 6 -67.27 -34.13 39.85
C MET A 6 -66.61 -33.52 38.60
N ASP A 7 -67.22 -33.33 37.43
CA ASP A 7 -68.52 -33.70 36.88
C ASP A 7 -68.38 -33.41 35.36
N ASP A 8 -68.81 -34.32 34.48
CA ASP A 8 -69.99 -34.17 33.61
C ASP A 8 -69.93 -32.94 32.67
N ARG A 9 -69.94 -33.02 31.33
CA ARG A 9 -70.89 -33.63 30.36
C ARG A 9 -70.60 -32.87 29.04
N LEU A 10 -70.85 -33.28 27.80
CA LEU A 10 -71.94 -34.01 27.14
C LEU A 10 -71.46 -34.17 25.66
N LYS A 11 -71.39 -35.38 25.09
CA LYS A 11 -72.28 -35.93 24.03
C LYS A 11 -72.14 -35.28 22.62
N VAL A 12 -72.23 -35.95 21.46
CA VAL A 12 -72.67 -37.30 21.02
C VAL A 12 -72.58 -37.33 19.49
N LEU A 13 -72.14 -38.48 18.92
CA LEU A 13 -72.50 -39.14 17.63
C LEU A 13 -72.49 -38.31 16.31
N ASN A 14 -72.23 -38.83 15.10
CA ASN A 14 -71.83 -40.10 14.51
C ASN A 14 -71.60 -39.83 13.00
N GLY A 15 -70.71 -40.56 12.33
CA GLY A 15 -70.72 -40.63 10.86
C GLY A 15 -69.46 -41.22 10.21
N LEU A 16 -69.48 -42.54 9.97
CA LEU A 16 -68.68 -43.40 9.06
C LEU A 16 -67.96 -42.68 7.89
N ALA A 17 -66.81 -43.09 7.35
CA ALA A 17 -65.99 -44.32 7.45
C ALA A 17 -64.66 -44.10 6.68
N GLY A 18 -63.59 -44.86 7.00
CA GLY A 18 -62.51 -45.12 6.04
C GLY A 18 -61.06 -45.19 6.58
N ILE A 19 -60.69 -46.34 7.13
CA ILE A 19 -59.35 -46.99 7.05
C ILE A 19 -58.11 -46.26 7.62
N LEU A 20 -57.64 -46.85 8.75
CA LEU A 20 -56.25 -47.03 9.22
C LEU A 20 -55.41 -45.78 9.59
N LEU A 21 -55.39 -45.46 10.89
CA LEU A 21 -54.49 -44.47 11.50
C LEU A 21 -53.56 -45.16 12.51
N LEU A 22 -52.25 -45.10 12.27
CA LEU A 22 -51.22 -45.26 13.29
C LEU A 22 -50.59 -43.86 13.44
N VAL A 23 -51.13 -43.05 14.36
CA VAL A 23 -50.61 -41.71 14.69
C VAL A 23 -49.60 -41.83 15.82
N LEU A 24 -48.34 -41.58 15.49
CA LEU A 24 -47.33 -41.11 16.44
C LEU A 24 -47.50 -39.59 16.59
N MET A 25 -47.71 -39.12 17.82
CA MET A 25 -47.66 -37.71 18.17
C MET A 25 -46.23 -37.29 18.57
N LEU A 26 -45.74 -36.28 17.84
CA LEU A 26 -45.09 -35.06 18.32
C LEU A 26 -43.79 -35.19 19.13
N ILE A 27 -42.68 -35.25 18.40
CA ILE A 27 -41.46 -34.51 18.76
C ILE A 27 -41.50 -33.22 17.94
N GLN A 28 -41.75 -32.08 18.58
CA GLN A 28 -41.49 -30.77 17.96
C GLN A 28 -39.99 -30.51 17.99
N LEU A 29 -39.30 -30.87 16.92
CA LEU A 29 -38.04 -30.23 16.56
C LEU A 29 -38.41 -28.95 15.80
N PRO A 30 -37.85 -27.77 16.13
CA PRO A 30 -37.90 -26.66 15.22
C PRO A 30 -37.06 -27.06 14.01
N VAL A 31 -37.72 -27.54 12.96
CA VAL A 31 -37.17 -27.47 11.61
C VAL A 31 -37.14 -25.98 11.29
N PHE A 32 -36.08 -25.30 11.73
CA PHE A 32 -35.56 -24.22 10.93
C PHE A 32 -35.08 -24.89 9.65
N ALA A 33 -36.00 -25.02 8.69
CA ALA A 33 -35.63 -24.96 7.31
C ALA A 33 -34.85 -23.64 7.22
N LYS A 34 -33.52 -23.76 7.29
CA LYS A 34 -32.63 -22.71 6.84
C LYS A 34 -33.11 -22.50 5.42
N SER A 35 -33.87 -21.43 5.22
CA SER A 35 -34.13 -20.93 3.89
C SER A 35 -32.74 -20.84 3.31
N ALA A 36 -32.40 -21.76 2.41
CA ALA A 36 -31.32 -21.53 1.50
C ALA A 36 -31.84 -20.38 0.64
N THR A 37 -31.75 -19.17 1.19
CA THR A 37 -31.39 -18.02 0.42
C THR A 37 -30.09 -18.45 -0.23
N THR A 38 -30.20 -19.01 -1.43
CA THR A 38 -29.18 -18.82 -2.46
C THR A 38 -28.67 -17.41 -2.24
N PRO A 39 -27.36 -17.20 -2.02
CA PRO A 39 -26.82 -15.86 -1.98
C PRO A 39 -27.37 -15.21 -3.25
N THR A 40 -28.25 -14.24 -3.10
CA THR A 40 -28.50 -13.31 -4.18
C THR A 40 -27.13 -12.76 -4.47
N ASP A 41 -26.59 -13.17 -5.60
CA ASP A 41 -25.41 -12.68 -6.27
C ASP A 41 -25.54 -11.16 -6.35
N ARG A 42 -25.27 -10.48 -5.22
CA ARG A 42 -24.87 -9.08 -5.24
C ARG A 42 -23.51 -9.17 -5.90
N LEU A 43 -23.51 -8.79 -7.17
CA LEU A 43 -22.34 -8.65 -8.02
C LEU A 43 -21.40 -7.61 -7.38
N GLU A 44 -20.72 -7.96 -6.29
CA GLU A 44 -19.63 -7.14 -5.76
C GLU A 44 -18.54 -7.14 -6.82
N ARG A 45 -18.35 -5.97 -7.42
CA ARG A 45 -17.24 -5.74 -8.34
C ARG A 45 -16.02 -5.45 -7.48
N GLN A 46 -14.88 -5.91 -7.95
CA GLN A 46 -13.58 -5.61 -7.35
C GLN A 46 -12.71 -5.00 -8.45
N ARG A 47 -11.67 -4.27 -8.08
CA ARG A 47 -10.73 -3.71 -9.05
C ARG A 47 -9.89 -4.83 -9.66
N TYR A 48 -9.82 -4.88 -10.99
CA TYR A 48 -8.97 -5.79 -11.75
C TYR A 48 -8.06 -5.00 -12.70
N ILE A 49 -6.84 -5.47 -12.86
CA ILE A 49 -5.87 -5.01 -13.84
C ILE A 49 -5.91 -5.94 -15.05
N VAL A 50 -6.10 -5.37 -16.24
CA VAL A 50 -6.15 -6.05 -17.53
C VAL A 50 -4.97 -5.58 -18.38
N LEU A 51 -4.08 -6.50 -18.75
CA LEU A 51 -2.95 -6.22 -19.62
C LEU A 51 -3.15 -6.78 -21.02
N PHE A 52 -2.55 -6.12 -22.00
CA PHE A 52 -2.58 -6.51 -23.40
C PHE A 52 -1.28 -7.22 -23.83
N ASP A 53 -1.33 -7.88 -24.98
CA ASP A 53 -0.20 -8.64 -25.55
C ASP A 53 0.89 -7.77 -26.18
N ASP A 54 0.53 -6.58 -26.66
CA ASP A 54 1.52 -5.67 -27.24
C ASP A 54 2.45 -5.13 -26.16
N PRO A 55 3.75 -5.00 -26.46
CA PRO A 55 4.70 -4.46 -25.51
C PRO A 55 4.38 -3.00 -25.15
N PRO A 56 4.67 -2.57 -23.92
CA PRO A 56 4.60 -1.17 -23.55
C PRO A 56 5.71 -0.35 -24.23
N LEU A 57 5.60 0.98 -24.19
CA LEU A 57 6.55 1.89 -24.83
C LEU A 57 8.01 1.61 -24.44
N ALA A 58 8.28 1.37 -23.16
CA ALA A 58 9.65 1.12 -22.70
C ALA A 58 10.27 -0.18 -23.24
N ALA A 59 9.45 -1.13 -23.71
CA ALA A 59 9.88 -2.45 -24.15
C ALA A 59 9.67 -2.71 -25.66
N TYR A 60 9.14 -1.75 -26.42
CA TYR A 60 8.90 -1.96 -27.84
C TYR A 60 10.19 -1.89 -28.66
N ASP A 61 10.50 -3.01 -29.32
CA ASP A 61 11.73 -3.29 -30.05
C ASP A 61 11.60 -3.10 -31.58
N GLY A 62 10.49 -2.51 -32.05
CA GLY A 62 10.23 -2.33 -33.49
C GLY A 62 9.77 -3.61 -34.20
N ARG A 63 9.28 -4.63 -33.45
CA ARG A 63 8.67 -5.84 -34.01
C ARG A 63 7.39 -5.53 -34.77
N VAL A 64 7.05 -6.40 -35.72
CA VAL A 64 5.74 -6.36 -36.41
C VAL A 64 4.65 -6.79 -35.42
N LEU A 65 3.61 -5.97 -35.31
CA LEU A 65 2.45 -6.20 -34.47
C LEU A 65 1.29 -6.72 -35.30
N GLN A 66 0.51 -7.64 -34.73
CA GLN A 66 -0.71 -8.16 -35.36
C GLN A 66 -1.88 -7.27 -34.94
N THR A 67 -2.56 -6.68 -35.93
CA THR A 67 -3.66 -5.72 -35.75
C THR A 67 -4.87 -6.13 -36.57
N PRO A 68 -5.45 -7.33 -36.34
CA PRO A 68 -6.58 -7.84 -37.12
C PRO A 68 -7.83 -6.95 -37.07
N GLU A 69 -7.94 -6.07 -36.06
CA GLU A 69 -9.00 -5.10 -35.88
C GLU A 69 -8.83 -3.81 -36.71
N MET A 70 -7.65 -3.57 -37.29
CA MET A 70 -7.35 -2.38 -38.10
C MET A 70 -7.46 -2.64 -39.61
N GLU A 71 -7.47 -1.57 -40.41
CA GLU A 71 -7.55 -1.67 -41.89
C GLU A 71 -6.34 -2.42 -42.48
N GLU A 72 -5.16 -2.21 -41.91
CA GLU A 72 -3.97 -3.04 -42.15
C GLU A 72 -3.85 -4.11 -41.04
N ALA A 73 -3.79 -5.38 -41.46
CA ALA A 73 -3.74 -6.52 -40.53
C ALA A 73 -2.44 -6.61 -39.70
N THR A 74 -1.43 -5.82 -40.05
CA THR A 74 -0.18 -5.71 -39.30
C THR A 74 0.31 -4.28 -39.28
N SER A 75 0.91 -3.85 -38.18
CA SER A 75 1.55 -2.54 -38.04
C SER A 75 3.00 -2.67 -37.59
N ARG A 76 3.86 -1.70 -37.94
CA ARG A 76 5.25 -1.64 -37.48
C ARG A 76 5.67 -0.18 -37.27
N PHE A 77 6.25 0.09 -36.11
CA PHE A 77 6.78 1.40 -35.73
C PHE A 77 8.29 1.32 -35.50
N GLN A 78 8.94 2.48 -35.31
CA GLN A 78 10.34 2.52 -34.88
C GLN A 78 10.46 1.97 -33.44
N PRO A 79 11.59 1.32 -33.09
CA PRO A 79 11.82 0.89 -31.72
C PRO A 79 11.89 2.09 -30.77
N THR A 80 11.38 1.91 -29.57
CA THR A 80 11.40 2.93 -28.50
C THR A 80 12.20 2.45 -27.29
N ALA A 81 12.35 1.14 -27.11
CA ALA A 81 13.19 0.55 -26.06
C ALA A 81 14.65 1.01 -26.19
N ILE A 82 15.25 1.46 -25.08
CA ILE A 82 16.59 2.07 -25.10
C ILE A 82 17.69 1.11 -25.56
N SER A 83 17.49 -0.19 -25.32
CA SER A 83 18.37 -1.27 -25.78
C SER A 83 18.45 -1.37 -27.32
N PHE A 84 17.47 -0.81 -28.03
CA PHE A 84 17.41 -0.78 -29.49
C PHE A 84 17.67 0.61 -30.08
N THR A 85 17.32 1.70 -29.36
CA THR A 85 17.59 3.07 -29.81
C THR A 85 19.01 3.53 -29.51
N GLY A 86 19.67 2.91 -28.52
CA GLY A 86 20.99 3.33 -28.04
C GLY A 86 20.98 4.58 -27.17
N ALA A 87 19.79 5.09 -26.80
CA ALA A 87 19.65 6.18 -25.85
C ALA A 87 20.02 5.74 -24.43
N SER A 88 20.41 6.68 -23.58
CA SER A 88 20.65 6.42 -22.16
C SER A 88 19.36 6.44 -21.33
N LYS A 89 18.29 7.05 -21.84
CA LYS A 89 16.98 7.22 -21.18
C LYS A 89 15.87 7.22 -22.23
N LEU A 90 14.68 6.74 -21.87
CA LEU A 90 13.52 6.79 -22.75
C LEU A 90 13.03 8.25 -22.90
N ASP A 91 12.87 8.72 -24.14
CA ASP A 91 12.22 10.00 -24.44
C ASP A 91 10.76 9.76 -24.84
N VAL A 92 9.84 9.94 -23.89
CA VAL A 92 8.39 9.78 -24.10
C VAL A 92 7.80 10.85 -25.04
N ASN A 93 8.53 11.95 -25.25
CA ASN A 93 8.13 13.08 -26.10
C ASN A 93 8.76 13.04 -27.50
N SER A 94 9.52 11.99 -27.83
CA SER A 94 10.00 11.77 -29.19
C SER A 94 8.82 11.54 -30.16
N VAL A 95 9.08 11.71 -31.46
CA VAL A 95 8.05 11.46 -32.49
C VAL A 95 7.64 9.99 -32.44
N GLU A 96 8.62 9.11 -32.35
CA GLU A 96 8.48 7.66 -32.30
C GLU A 96 7.67 7.22 -31.07
N SER A 97 7.96 7.78 -29.89
CA SER A 97 7.20 7.46 -28.67
C SER A 97 5.75 7.92 -28.74
N ARG A 98 5.48 9.11 -29.28
CA ARG A 98 4.11 9.63 -29.42
C ARG A 98 3.30 8.82 -30.43
N GLU A 99 3.90 8.47 -31.58
CA GLU A 99 3.26 7.62 -32.58
C GLU A 99 2.87 6.25 -32.00
N TYR A 100 3.78 5.64 -31.24
CA TYR A 100 3.51 4.35 -30.62
C TYR A 100 2.46 4.42 -29.51
N ARG A 101 2.52 5.40 -28.62
CA ARG A 101 1.48 5.62 -27.59
C ARG A 101 0.11 5.85 -28.21
N GLN A 102 0.03 6.64 -29.28
CA GLN A 102 -1.23 6.89 -29.98
C GLN A 102 -1.81 5.61 -30.58
N PHE A 103 -0.95 4.72 -31.12
CA PHE A 103 -1.37 3.40 -31.57
C PHE A 103 -1.92 2.55 -30.41
N LEU A 104 -1.24 2.52 -29.25
CA LEU A 104 -1.72 1.81 -28.06
C LEU A 104 -3.09 2.33 -27.56
N ASP A 105 -3.33 3.64 -27.67
CA ASP A 105 -4.62 4.24 -27.30
C ASP A 105 -5.73 3.87 -28.30
N GLN A 106 -5.44 3.87 -29.60
CA GLN A 106 -6.41 3.43 -30.62
C GLN A 106 -6.84 1.97 -30.42
N ARG A 107 -5.89 1.08 -30.11
CA ARG A 107 -6.19 -0.32 -29.79
C ARG A 107 -7.04 -0.46 -28.54
N PHE A 108 -6.75 0.33 -27.50
CA PHE A 108 -7.55 0.34 -26.29
C PHE A 108 -9.01 0.77 -26.53
N GLU A 109 -9.23 1.79 -27.38
CA GLU A 109 -10.58 2.21 -27.77
C GLU A 109 -11.34 1.12 -28.55
N ALA A 110 -10.66 0.43 -29.47
CA ALA A 110 -11.23 -0.70 -30.19
C ALA A 110 -11.62 -1.84 -29.23
N PHE A 111 -10.72 -2.19 -28.30
CA PHE A 111 -10.97 -3.19 -27.27
C PHE A 111 -12.20 -2.85 -26.40
N LYS A 112 -12.37 -1.58 -25.98
CA LYS A 112 -13.56 -1.16 -25.21
C LYS A 112 -14.86 -1.43 -25.97
N GLY A 113 -14.85 -1.27 -27.30
CA GLY A 113 -16.00 -1.61 -28.16
C GLY A 113 -16.33 -3.10 -28.14
N GLU A 114 -15.33 -3.97 -28.24
CA GLU A 114 -15.51 -5.42 -28.15
C GLU A 114 -15.94 -5.87 -26.75
N ALA A 115 -15.34 -5.28 -25.72
CA ALA A 115 -15.67 -5.57 -24.32
C ALA A 115 -17.13 -5.18 -24.02
N LEU A 116 -17.64 -4.07 -24.58
CA LEU A 116 -19.05 -3.69 -24.48
C LEU A 116 -19.98 -4.78 -25.03
N LEU A 117 -19.64 -5.37 -26.19
CA LEU A 117 -20.43 -6.45 -26.78
C LEU A 117 -20.34 -7.74 -25.96
N ARG A 118 -19.18 -8.03 -25.37
CA ARG A 118 -18.92 -9.24 -24.58
C ARG A 118 -19.58 -9.19 -23.20
N LEU A 119 -19.51 -8.05 -22.52
CA LEU A 119 -19.98 -7.87 -21.14
C LEU A 119 -21.39 -7.27 -21.06
N GLY A 120 -21.88 -6.65 -22.13
CA GLY A 120 -23.18 -5.98 -22.15
C GLY A 120 -23.21 -4.64 -21.41
N ARG A 121 -22.05 -4.10 -21.02
CA ARG A 121 -21.91 -2.79 -20.38
C ARG A 121 -20.63 -2.10 -20.81
N GLN A 122 -20.61 -0.77 -20.69
CA GLN A 122 -19.40 -0.01 -20.94
C GLN A 122 -18.41 -0.19 -19.78
N LEU A 123 -17.14 -0.43 -20.12
CA LEU A 123 -16.06 -0.41 -19.14
C LEU A 123 -15.67 1.04 -18.86
N GLN A 124 -15.52 1.37 -17.58
CA GLN A 124 -14.91 2.62 -17.14
C GLN A 124 -13.53 2.26 -16.62
N ALA A 125 -12.51 2.57 -17.42
CA ALA A 125 -11.15 2.41 -16.98
C ALA A 125 -10.83 3.53 -16.00
N SER A 126 -10.33 3.13 -14.83
CA SER A 126 -9.95 4.05 -13.79
C SER A 126 -8.49 4.46 -13.99
N HIS A 127 -7.62 3.50 -14.32
CA HIS A 127 -6.25 3.73 -14.78
C HIS A 127 -5.98 3.24 -16.21
N ARG A 128 -5.04 3.88 -16.92
CA ARG A 128 -4.50 3.46 -18.22
C ARG A 128 -2.97 3.50 -18.19
N TYR A 129 -2.32 2.39 -18.56
CA TYR A 129 -0.86 2.23 -18.60
C TYR A 129 -0.37 2.14 -20.05
N ARG A 130 0.70 2.86 -20.40
CA ARG A 130 1.29 2.80 -21.76
C ARG A 130 2.81 2.65 -21.77
N ASN A 131 3.49 3.12 -20.74
CA ASN A 131 4.95 3.28 -20.72
C ASN A 131 5.66 2.08 -20.08
N ALA A 132 5.28 1.74 -18.85
CA ALA A 132 5.81 0.61 -18.07
C ALA A 132 5.04 -0.69 -18.29
N LEU A 133 3.74 -0.58 -18.52
CA LEU A 133 2.83 -1.69 -18.84
C LEU A 133 1.89 -1.22 -19.96
N ASN A 134 1.31 -2.17 -20.68
CA ASN A 134 0.24 -1.87 -21.63
C ASN A 134 -1.05 -2.52 -21.14
N GLY A 135 -1.90 -1.73 -20.50
CA GLY A 135 -3.14 -2.22 -19.93
C GLY A 135 -3.95 -1.13 -19.24
N PHE A 136 -4.93 -1.54 -18.45
CA PHE A 136 -5.80 -0.63 -17.72
C PHE A 136 -6.35 -1.31 -16.45
N ALA A 137 -6.84 -0.53 -15.49
CA ALA A 137 -7.58 -1.03 -14.34
C ALA A 137 -9.06 -0.65 -14.44
N THR A 138 -9.96 -1.53 -13.98
CA THR A 138 -11.40 -1.30 -13.95
C THR A 138 -12.09 -2.24 -12.97
N ASP A 139 -13.27 -1.87 -12.49
CA ASP A 139 -14.06 -2.72 -11.62
C ASP A 139 -14.80 -3.80 -12.41
N LEU A 140 -14.56 -5.06 -12.05
CA LEU A 140 -15.16 -6.24 -12.67
C LEU A 140 -15.73 -7.19 -11.62
N THR A 141 -16.80 -7.88 -11.97
CA THR A 141 -17.15 -9.12 -11.26
C THR A 141 -16.19 -10.25 -11.67
N ALA A 142 -16.06 -11.28 -10.84
CA ALA A 142 -15.24 -12.44 -11.19
C ALA A 142 -15.66 -13.12 -12.51
N ALA A 143 -16.94 -13.04 -12.89
CA ALA A 143 -17.43 -13.55 -14.18
C ALA A 143 -17.00 -12.66 -15.36
N GLU A 144 -17.07 -11.33 -15.20
CA GLU A 144 -16.59 -10.36 -16.19
C GLU A 144 -15.07 -10.48 -16.37
N ALA A 145 -14.30 -10.61 -15.28
CA ALA A 145 -12.85 -10.81 -15.32
C ALA A 145 -12.44 -12.10 -16.08
N ARG A 146 -13.17 -13.20 -15.88
CA ARG A 146 -12.98 -14.44 -16.67
C ARG A 146 -13.31 -14.22 -18.15
N ALA A 147 -14.40 -13.51 -18.45
CA ALA A 147 -14.81 -13.24 -19.82
C ALA A 147 -13.79 -12.37 -20.58
N LEU A 148 -13.19 -11.37 -19.91
CA LEU A 148 -12.12 -10.54 -20.49
C LEU A 148 -10.83 -11.33 -20.69
N ARG A 149 -10.48 -12.25 -19.78
CA ARG A 149 -9.27 -13.09 -19.92
C ARG A 149 -9.29 -13.97 -21.17
N GLU A 150 -10.46 -14.30 -21.69
CA GLU A 150 -10.63 -15.10 -22.91
C GLU A 150 -10.64 -14.24 -24.20
N MET A 151 -10.59 -12.91 -24.08
CA MET A 151 -10.63 -12.03 -25.25
C MET A 151 -9.26 -12.01 -25.97
N PRO A 152 -9.24 -12.06 -27.31
CA PRO A 152 -8.01 -11.87 -28.08
C PRO A 152 -7.30 -10.57 -27.72
N GLY A 153 -5.97 -10.60 -27.64
CA GLY A 153 -5.15 -9.43 -27.32
C GLY A 153 -5.00 -9.15 -25.83
N VAL A 154 -5.71 -9.87 -24.95
CA VAL A 154 -5.55 -9.78 -23.49
C VAL A 154 -4.51 -10.80 -23.02
N SER A 155 -3.40 -10.30 -22.48
CA SER A 155 -2.32 -11.14 -21.96
C SER A 155 -2.60 -11.64 -20.54
N SER A 156 -3.23 -10.81 -19.71
CA SER A 156 -3.58 -11.18 -18.34
C SER A 156 -4.70 -10.33 -17.76
N VAL A 157 -5.42 -10.92 -16.81
CA VAL A 157 -6.42 -10.25 -15.96
C VAL A 157 -6.16 -10.69 -14.53
N ARG A 158 -5.88 -9.76 -13.62
CA ARG A 158 -5.60 -10.04 -12.21
C ARG A 158 -6.38 -9.10 -11.31
N GLN A 159 -6.80 -9.60 -10.15
CA GLN A 159 -7.38 -8.74 -9.13
C GLN A 159 -6.28 -7.81 -8.59
N ASP A 160 -6.64 -6.58 -8.29
CA ASP A 160 -5.75 -5.62 -7.65
C ASP A 160 -5.42 -6.08 -6.22
N GLU A 161 -4.16 -5.92 -5.79
CA GLU A 161 -3.66 -6.38 -4.49
C GLU A 161 -3.11 -5.21 -3.68
N ILE A 162 -3.41 -5.17 -2.38
CA ILE A 162 -2.91 -4.18 -1.43
C ILE A 162 -1.48 -4.52 -0.97
N GLN A 163 -0.57 -3.54 -1.02
CA GLN A 163 0.81 -3.66 -0.55
C GLN A 163 1.03 -2.87 0.78
N LYS A 164 2.06 -3.24 1.57
CA LYS A 164 2.37 -2.70 2.93
C LYS A 164 3.62 -1.79 2.98
N LEU A 165 3.64 -0.85 3.93
CA LEU A 165 4.67 0.19 4.18
C LEU A 165 5.86 -0.30 5.06
N GLU A 166 7.07 0.25 4.91
CA GLU A 166 8.36 -0.23 5.48
C GLU A 166 9.48 0.86 5.63
N THR A 167 10.17 1.06 6.79
CA THR A 167 11.27 2.10 6.95
C THR A 167 12.48 1.76 7.88
N ASP A 168 13.65 2.44 7.70
CA ASP A 168 14.29 3.41 8.64
C ASP A 168 15.69 4.00 8.18
N SER A 169 16.42 4.74 9.06
CA SER A 169 17.40 5.87 8.85
C SER A 169 18.92 5.51 8.82
N GLY A 170 19.83 6.36 8.27
CA GLY A 170 21.29 6.09 8.33
C GLY A 170 22.39 6.94 7.63
N PRO A 171 22.22 8.19 7.12
CA PRO A 171 23.21 8.82 6.21
C PRO A 171 24.68 8.89 6.71
N ASN A 172 24.93 9.39 7.92
CA ASN A 172 26.30 9.55 8.45
C ASN A 172 26.99 8.20 8.71
N TRP A 173 26.23 7.23 9.22
CA TRP A 173 26.74 5.89 9.48
C TRP A 173 27.21 5.20 8.19
N LEU A 174 26.50 5.43 7.09
CA LEU A 174 26.81 4.90 5.77
C LEU A 174 27.97 5.62 5.07
N GLY A 175 28.49 6.71 5.65
CA GLY A 175 29.57 7.51 5.08
C GLY A 175 29.13 8.40 3.92
N ALA A 176 27.85 8.81 3.88
CA ALA A 176 27.32 9.71 2.85
C ALA A 176 28.03 11.07 2.87
N ASP A 177 28.43 11.55 4.06
CA ASP A 177 29.23 12.74 4.28
C ASP A 177 30.53 12.75 3.45
N LYS A 178 31.16 11.57 3.29
CA LYS A 178 32.40 11.42 2.49
C LYS A 178 32.16 11.59 0.99
N ILE A 179 30.96 11.29 0.51
CA ILE A 179 30.58 11.54 -0.88
C ILE A 179 30.28 13.03 -1.04
N GLN A 180 29.54 13.60 -0.09
CA GLN A 180 29.15 15.02 -0.08
C GLN A 180 30.36 15.96 -0.02
N ASP A 181 31.41 15.61 0.72
CA ASP A 181 32.63 16.41 0.84
C ASP A 181 33.74 16.04 -0.18
N GLY A 182 33.51 15.00 -1.00
CA GLY A 182 34.44 14.50 -2.02
C GLY A 182 35.63 13.69 -1.48
N THR A 183 35.62 13.29 -0.20
CA THR A 183 36.69 12.48 0.41
C THR A 183 36.56 10.98 0.13
N ALA A 184 35.44 10.54 -0.46
CA ALA A 184 35.20 9.16 -0.90
C ALA A 184 35.99 8.75 -2.17
N GLY A 185 36.76 9.66 -2.77
CA GLY A 185 37.52 9.40 -4.01
C GLY A 185 36.74 9.67 -5.29
N PHE A 186 35.56 10.29 -5.16
CA PHE A 186 34.74 10.82 -6.25
C PHE A 186 34.57 12.34 -6.05
N PRO A 187 34.21 13.10 -7.09
CA PRO A 187 33.85 14.51 -6.93
C PRO A 187 32.75 14.69 -5.88
N ALA A 188 32.87 15.75 -5.08
CA ALA A 188 31.87 16.13 -4.09
C ALA A 188 30.50 16.34 -4.76
N THR A 189 29.46 15.72 -4.21
CA THR A 189 28.08 15.92 -4.64
C THR A 189 27.11 15.57 -3.53
N SER A 190 26.04 16.36 -3.43
CA SER A 190 24.91 16.12 -2.53
C SER A 190 23.65 15.74 -3.31
N GLY A 191 23.79 15.32 -4.57
CA GLY A 191 22.68 14.89 -5.45
C GLY A 191 22.19 15.97 -6.42
N GLU A 192 22.95 17.03 -6.64
CA GLU A 192 22.57 18.11 -7.55
C GLU A 192 22.27 17.58 -8.96
N GLY A 193 21.12 17.98 -9.52
CA GLY A 193 20.68 17.56 -10.85
C GLY A 193 20.15 16.14 -10.94
N VAL A 194 20.00 15.43 -9.81
CA VAL A 194 19.32 14.14 -9.71
C VAL A 194 17.88 14.36 -9.25
N ILE A 195 16.94 13.70 -9.90
CA ILE A 195 15.53 13.67 -9.49
C ILE A 195 15.19 12.32 -8.86
N VAL A 196 14.73 12.35 -7.61
CA VAL A 196 14.27 11.17 -6.87
C VAL A 196 12.74 11.10 -6.89
N GLY A 197 12.20 10.06 -7.52
CA GLY A 197 10.79 9.70 -7.45
C GLY A 197 10.50 8.90 -6.17
N ILE A 198 9.53 9.35 -5.38
CA ILE A 198 9.07 8.67 -4.17
C ILE A 198 7.69 8.09 -4.45
N ILE A 199 7.58 6.77 -4.55
CA ILE A 199 6.30 6.08 -4.72
C ILE A 199 5.87 5.55 -3.36
N ASP A 200 4.93 6.24 -2.71
CA ASP A 200 4.59 6.01 -1.30
C ASP A 200 3.20 6.60 -0.91
N SER A 201 2.98 6.98 0.35
CA SER A 201 1.73 7.56 0.87
C SER A 201 1.55 9.06 0.60
N GLY A 202 2.42 9.67 -0.20
CA GLY A 202 2.43 11.10 -0.49
C GLY A 202 3.56 11.85 0.22
N VAL A 203 3.43 13.18 0.31
CA VAL A 203 4.43 14.02 0.99
C VAL A 203 3.78 15.11 1.85
N ASN A 204 4.37 15.38 3.02
CA ASN A 204 4.05 16.56 3.82
C ASN A 204 4.89 17.74 3.32
N TRP A 205 4.42 18.41 2.27
CA TRP A 205 5.10 19.54 1.64
C TRP A 205 5.34 20.75 2.56
N ASP A 206 4.67 20.82 3.72
CA ASP A 206 4.86 21.90 4.70
C ASP A 206 6.10 21.68 5.59
N HIS A 207 6.80 20.55 5.47
CA HIS A 207 7.93 20.22 6.35
C HIS A 207 9.25 20.86 5.90
N PRO A 208 10.11 21.39 6.80
CA PRO A 208 11.38 22.04 6.45
C PRO A 208 12.35 21.21 5.59
N SER A 209 12.28 19.88 5.68
CA SER A 209 13.06 18.98 4.82
C SER A 209 12.73 19.11 3.33
N PHE A 210 11.61 19.76 2.99
CA PHE A 210 11.12 19.91 1.62
C PHE A 210 10.97 21.37 1.18
N GLU A 211 11.42 22.31 2.01
CA GLU A 211 11.46 23.73 1.62
C GLU A 211 12.52 23.98 0.55
N ASP A 212 12.40 25.11 -0.15
CA ASP A 212 13.50 25.68 -0.93
C ASP A 212 14.04 26.93 -0.23
N PRO A 213 15.05 26.77 0.64
CA PRO A 213 15.48 27.86 1.50
C PRO A 213 16.18 28.97 0.70
N GLY A 214 16.75 28.66 -0.48
CA GLY A 214 17.35 29.63 -1.39
C GLY A 214 16.40 30.71 -1.90
N GLU A 215 15.11 30.40 -2.10
CA GLU A 215 14.08 31.41 -2.45
C GLU A 215 13.98 32.53 -1.40
N SER A 216 14.24 32.21 -0.13
CA SER A 216 14.26 33.16 0.98
C SER A 216 15.60 33.89 1.14
N GLY A 217 16.60 33.54 0.33
CA GLY A 217 17.95 34.11 0.31
C GLY A 217 18.93 33.50 1.31
N PHE A 218 18.59 32.36 1.94
CA PHE A 218 19.43 31.68 2.93
C PHE A 218 19.46 30.17 2.69
N GLY A 219 20.64 29.55 2.68
CA GLY A 219 20.76 28.10 2.48
C GLY A 219 21.04 27.71 1.03
N TRP A 220 20.77 26.45 0.70
CA TRP A 220 20.92 25.94 -0.66
C TRP A 220 19.73 26.37 -1.52
N ASP A 221 20.02 26.85 -2.72
CA ASP A 221 19.04 27.26 -3.71
C ASP A 221 18.84 26.11 -4.69
N HIS A 222 17.71 25.42 -4.58
CA HIS A 222 17.39 24.35 -5.50
C HIS A 222 17.10 24.94 -6.88
N THR A 223 17.34 24.15 -7.92
CA THR A 223 16.95 24.53 -9.28
C THR A 223 16.02 23.46 -9.79
N ASN A 224 14.81 23.83 -10.19
CA ASN A 224 13.91 22.89 -10.83
C ASN A 224 14.44 22.51 -12.23
N PRO A 225 14.84 21.24 -12.45
CA PRO A 225 15.42 20.80 -13.72
C PRO A 225 14.41 20.78 -14.89
N TYR A 226 13.11 20.75 -14.60
CA TYR A 226 12.05 20.77 -15.60
C TYR A 226 11.69 22.18 -16.06
N GLY A 227 12.07 23.21 -15.29
CA GLY A 227 11.69 24.61 -15.51
C GLY A 227 10.25 24.95 -15.14
N ASP A 228 9.36 23.95 -15.07
CA ASP A 228 7.98 24.05 -14.60
C ASP A 228 7.70 22.98 -13.53
N GLN A 229 6.70 23.22 -12.70
CA GLN A 229 6.22 22.27 -11.68
C GLN A 229 5.31 21.20 -12.30
N LEU A 230 5.37 19.97 -11.79
CA LEU A 230 4.65 18.83 -12.36
C LEU A 230 3.38 18.45 -11.58
N GLY A 231 2.40 17.86 -12.28
CA GLY A 231 1.23 17.25 -11.66
C GLY A 231 0.32 18.23 -10.91
N LEU A 232 -0.05 17.87 -9.68
CA LEU A 232 -0.96 18.61 -8.81
C LEU A 232 -0.42 19.95 -8.33
N CYS A 233 0.86 20.25 -8.57
CA CYS A 233 1.46 21.56 -8.27
C CYS A 233 0.77 22.73 -9.01
N ILE A 234 -0.09 22.46 -9.99
CA ILE A 234 -0.94 23.48 -10.62
C ILE A 234 -2.05 24.00 -9.69
N LEU A 235 -2.39 23.24 -8.64
CA LEU A 235 -3.41 23.60 -7.67
C LEU A 235 -2.80 24.53 -6.60
N PRO A 236 -3.44 25.66 -6.28
CA PRO A 236 -2.88 26.65 -5.36
C PRO A 236 -2.71 26.16 -3.92
N GLU A 237 -3.44 25.12 -3.53
CA GLU A 237 -3.33 24.47 -2.21
C GLU A 237 -2.15 23.47 -2.10
N VAL A 238 -1.55 23.08 -3.23
CA VAL A 238 -0.41 22.15 -3.28
C VAL A 238 0.87 22.97 -3.35
N LEU A 239 1.68 22.91 -2.30
CA LEU A 239 2.85 23.78 -2.14
C LEU A 239 4.11 23.11 -2.69
N CYS A 240 4.28 23.17 -4.00
CA CYS A 240 5.53 22.78 -4.67
C CYS A 240 6.52 23.95 -4.72
N ASN A 241 7.80 23.63 -4.89
CA ASN A 241 8.92 24.58 -4.99
C ASN A 241 10.07 23.91 -5.77
N ASP A 242 11.25 24.52 -5.83
CA ASP A 242 12.36 23.91 -6.60
C ASP A 242 12.97 22.68 -5.90
N LYS A 243 12.62 22.38 -4.64
CA LYS A 243 12.93 21.12 -3.96
C LYS A 243 11.93 20.01 -4.31
N LEU A 244 10.64 20.25 -4.07
CA LEU A 244 9.52 19.39 -4.45
C LEU A 244 8.98 19.83 -5.81
N VAL A 245 9.54 19.25 -6.87
CA VAL A 245 9.31 19.69 -8.26
C VAL A 245 8.06 19.06 -8.89
N GLY A 246 7.40 18.15 -8.19
CA GLY A 246 6.20 17.47 -8.68
C GLY A 246 5.47 16.68 -7.59
N ILE A 247 4.15 16.70 -7.65
CA ILE A 247 3.27 15.91 -6.76
C ILE A 247 2.15 15.29 -7.59
N PHE A 248 1.93 14.00 -7.41
CA PHE A 248 0.86 13.24 -8.05
C PHE A 248 0.12 12.39 -7.01
N ASP A 249 -1.16 12.16 -7.27
CA ASP A 249 -2.02 11.29 -6.48
C ASP A 249 -2.73 10.31 -7.42
N PHE A 250 -2.51 9.02 -7.19
CA PHE A 250 -3.09 7.93 -7.98
C PHE A 250 -4.01 7.04 -7.16
N VAL A 251 -4.24 7.34 -5.89
CA VAL A 251 -5.22 6.62 -5.10
C VAL A 251 -6.62 6.93 -5.63
N GLU A 252 -7.44 5.90 -5.80
CA GLU A 252 -8.82 6.04 -6.25
C GLU A 252 -9.76 5.27 -5.32
N ASP A 253 -10.74 5.97 -4.74
CA ASP A 253 -11.82 5.41 -3.92
C ASP A 253 -12.36 4.08 -4.47
N ASP A 254 -12.40 3.03 -3.65
CA ASP A 254 -13.18 1.83 -3.94
C ASP A 254 -14.67 2.10 -3.71
N ALA A 255 -15.42 2.27 -4.81
CA ALA A 255 -16.86 2.50 -4.81
C ALA A 255 -17.70 1.36 -4.20
N ASN A 256 -17.08 0.22 -3.84
CA ASN A 256 -17.73 -0.91 -3.20
C ASN A 256 -17.50 -0.94 -1.68
N THR A 257 -16.72 -0.02 -1.12
CA THR A 257 -16.51 0.14 0.32
C THR A 257 -17.14 1.45 0.81
N ASP A 258 -17.50 1.50 2.10
CA ASP A 258 -17.93 2.75 2.75
C ASP A 258 -16.72 3.61 3.18
N VAL A 259 -15.49 3.16 2.88
CA VAL A 259 -14.24 3.86 3.16
C VAL A 259 -14.04 4.92 2.09
N ILE A 260 -13.94 6.18 2.51
CA ILE A 260 -13.53 7.26 1.62
C ILE A 260 -12.01 7.28 1.64
N GLU A 261 -11.38 6.81 0.58
CA GLU A 261 -9.94 6.88 0.35
C GLU A 261 -9.59 8.31 -0.11
N GLU A 262 -9.84 9.30 0.76
CA GLU A 262 -9.88 10.72 0.42
C GLU A 262 -8.69 11.13 -0.47
N SER A 263 -9.01 11.58 -1.69
CA SER A 263 -8.08 12.33 -2.55
C SER A 263 -7.74 13.63 -1.83
N ASN A 264 -6.57 13.67 -1.21
CA ASN A 264 -6.08 14.81 -0.42
C ASN A 264 -5.02 15.62 -1.19
N ASN A 265 -5.05 15.51 -2.52
CA ASN A 265 -4.11 16.12 -3.46
C ASN A 265 -2.65 15.68 -3.22
N GLY A 266 -2.41 14.41 -2.90
CA GLY A 266 -1.07 13.85 -2.71
C GLY A 266 -0.42 14.19 -1.37
N LYS A 267 -1.17 14.76 -0.42
CA LYS A 267 -0.66 15.06 0.93
C LYS A 267 -0.46 13.77 1.71
N ASP A 268 0.65 13.67 2.41
CA ASP A 268 0.87 12.53 3.29
C ASP A 268 0.03 12.62 4.56
N ASN A 269 -0.83 11.63 4.80
CA ASN A 269 -1.62 11.48 6.02
C ASN A 269 -1.14 10.32 6.92
N THR A 270 -0.16 9.52 6.48
CA THR A 270 0.42 8.40 7.24
C THR A 270 1.73 8.81 7.93
N GLY A 271 2.50 9.69 7.26
CA GLY A 271 3.85 10.07 7.65
C GLY A 271 4.95 9.23 7.00
N HIS A 272 4.63 8.06 6.44
CA HIS A 272 5.59 7.13 5.85
C HIS A 272 6.27 7.72 4.60
N GLY A 273 5.48 8.25 3.66
CA GLY A 273 5.99 8.87 2.44
C GLY A 273 6.91 10.05 2.72
N SER A 274 6.54 10.91 3.67
CA SER A 274 7.38 12.02 4.14
C SER A 274 8.67 11.51 4.80
N HIS A 275 8.59 10.45 5.58
CA HIS A 275 9.76 9.86 6.24
C HIS A 275 10.76 9.30 5.22
N VAL A 276 10.31 8.52 4.24
CA VAL A 276 11.21 7.95 3.21
C VAL A 276 11.73 9.02 2.25
N ALA A 277 10.90 10.00 1.87
CA ALA A 277 11.32 11.12 1.03
C ALA A 277 12.41 11.97 1.70
N SER A 278 12.22 12.30 2.97
CA SER A 278 13.21 13.06 3.74
C SER A 278 14.48 12.26 4.03
N THR A 279 14.39 10.93 4.18
CA THR A 279 15.56 10.05 4.31
C THR A 279 16.39 9.98 3.02
N ALA A 280 15.73 9.92 1.86
CA ALA A 280 16.41 9.86 0.57
C ALA A 280 17.07 11.21 0.24
N ALA A 281 16.28 12.29 0.30
CA ALA A 281 16.69 13.58 -0.24
C ALA A 281 16.21 14.78 0.58
N GLY A 282 15.83 14.63 1.86
CA GLY A 282 15.42 15.79 2.67
C GLY A 282 16.55 16.79 2.92
N ASN A 283 16.22 18.08 2.95
CA ASN A 283 17.16 19.10 3.42
C ASN A 283 17.55 18.83 4.89
N PRO A 284 18.77 19.24 5.30
CA PRO A 284 19.14 19.26 6.70
C PRO A 284 18.16 20.10 7.51
N ALA A 285 17.65 19.54 8.61
CA ALA A 285 16.73 20.23 9.50
C ALA A 285 17.06 19.91 10.96
N ASN A 286 16.95 20.92 11.82
CA ASN A 286 17.03 20.75 13.26
C ASN A 286 15.63 20.52 13.82
N VAL A 287 15.38 19.33 14.34
CA VAL A 287 14.11 18.95 14.96
C VAL A 287 14.33 18.57 16.41
N THR A 288 13.26 18.53 17.19
CA THR A 288 13.30 18.00 18.57
C THR A 288 12.46 16.74 18.61
N ILE A 289 13.09 15.59 18.85
CA ILE A 289 12.39 14.31 18.95
C ILE A 289 12.41 13.89 20.42
N ASN A 290 11.23 13.84 21.05
CA ASN A 290 11.06 13.53 22.48
C ASN A 290 12.00 14.35 23.40
N GLY A 291 12.07 15.66 23.16
CA GLY A 291 12.89 16.58 23.95
C GLY A 291 14.39 16.56 23.61
N ILE A 292 14.83 15.72 22.67
CA ILE A 292 16.23 15.63 22.23
C ILE A 292 16.40 16.42 20.93
N PRO A 293 17.16 17.52 20.92
CA PRO A 293 17.56 18.20 19.69
C PRO A 293 18.31 17.22 18.79
N THR A 294 17.80 17.03 17.58
CA THR A 294 18.31 16.08 16.60
C THR A 294 18.41 16.76 15.26
N GLU A 295 19.58 16.70 14.66
CA GLU A 295 19.77 17.07 13.26
C GLU A 295 19.40 15.87 12.38
N ILE A 296 18.50 16.10 11.43
CA ILE A 296 18.09 15.13 10.41
C ILE A 296 18.47 15.67 9.03
N GLY A 297 18.64 14.77 8.07
CA GLY A 297 18.91 15.14 6.68
C GLY A 297 18.91 13.90 5.80
N GLY A 298 18.68 14.10 4.51
CA GLY A 298 18.70 13.03 3.52
C GLY A 298 20.11 12.59 3.15
N VAL A 299 20.21 11.45 2.47
CA VAL A 299 21.48 10.99 1.87
C VAL A 299 21.94 11.92 0.75
N ALA A 300 21.00 12.41 -0.06
CA ALA A 300 21.24 13.33 -1.17
C ALA A 300 20.43 14.64 -1.00
N PRO A 301 20.83 15.53 -0.06
CA PRO A 301 20.02 16.68 0.34
C PRO A 301 19.81 17.72 -0.78
N ASN A 302 20.63 17.73 -1.83
CA ASN A 302 20.52 18.66 -2.97
C ASN A 302 19.81 18.07 -4.19
N ALA A 303 19.28 16.85 -4.10
CA ALA A 303 18.45 16.25 -5.14
C ALA A 303 17.01 16.80 -5.12
N ASN A 304 16.37 16.89 -6.28
CA ASN A 304 14.95 17.26 -6.38
C ASN A 304 14.07 16.04 -6.12
N ILE A 305 12.84 16.26 -5.66
CA ILE A 305 11.89 15.19 -5.32
C ILE A 305 10.63 15.33 -6.17
N VAL A 306 10.14 14.20 -6.69
CA VAL A 306 8.76 14.05 -7.18
C VAL A 306 8.04 13.03 -6.31
N SER A 307 6.90 13.39 -5.76
CA SER A 307 6.08 12.51 -4.92
C SER A 307 4.94 11.89 -5.72
N TYR A 308 4.82 10.57 -5.67
CA TYR A 308 3.74 9.80 -6.28
C TYR A 308 2.97 9.05 -5.18
N ARG A 309 1.81 9.57 -4.78
CA ARG A 309 0.94 8.94 -3.77
C ARG A 309 0.20 7.75 -4.39
N VAL A 310 0.38 6.58 -3.78
CA VAL A 310 -0.26 5.30 -4.19
C VAL A 310 -0.82 4.51 -3.02
N CYS A 311 -0.54 4.97 -1.79
CA CYS A 311 -1.03 4.36 -0.56
C CYS A 311 -2.04 5.27 0.15
N PHE A 312 -3.01 4.65 0.79
CA PHE A 312 -4.09 5.28 1.54
C PHE A 312 -4.21 4.66 2.94
N ILE A 313 -4.92 5.37 3.81
CA ILE A 313 -5.32 4.89 5.15
C ILE A 313 -6.77 4.44 5.02
N GLY A 314 -7.06 3.22 5.47
CA GLY A 314 -8.38 2.62 5.57
C GLY A 314 -9.16 3.08 6.80
N ASP A 315 -10.23 2.37 7.15
CA ASP A 315 -11.06 2.70 8.31
C ASP A 315 -10.25 2.54 9.62
N PRO A 316 -10.19 3.53 10.51
CA PRO A 316 -9.52 3.43 11.82
C PRO A 316 -10.08 2.35 12.77
N VAL A 317 -11.13 1.63 12.38
CA VAL A 317 -11.71 0.50 13.13
C VAL A 317 -11.19 -0.87 12.62
N ASP A 318 -10.65 -0.95 11.40
CA ASP A 318 -10.08 -2.17 10.81
C ASP A 318 -8.66 -1.88 10.26
N ASP A 319 -7.64 -2.17 11.08
CA ASP A 319 -6.22 -1.92 10.79
C ASP A 319 -5.69 -2.68 9.54
N ASP A 320 -6.51 -3.55 8.92
CA ASP A 320 -6.20 -4.28 7.68
C ASP A 320 -6.65 -3.55 6.39
N ASP A 321 -7.29 -2.38 6.49
CA ASP A 321 -7.74 -1.58 5.33
C ASP A 321 -6.71 -0.53 4.85
N ASP A 322 -5.57 -0.38 5.54
CA ASP A 322 -4.45 0.45 5.07
C ASP A 322 -3.69 -0.25 3.94
N GLY A 323 -3.39 0.48 2.87
CA GLY A 323 -2.87 -0.20 1.70
C GLY A 323 -2.38 0.66 0.55
N CYS A 324 -1.62 0.03 -0.33
CA CYS A 324 -1.25 0.61 -1.62
C CYS A 324 -1.87 -0.18 -2.76
N GLN A 325 -2.71 0.46 -3.57
CA GLN A 325 -3.37 -0.15 -4.72
C GLN A 325 -2.32 -0.48 -5.78
N THR A 326 -2.27 -1.73 -6.27
CA THR A 326 -1.35 -2.11 -7.35
C THR A 326 -1.68 -1.31 -8.63
N SER A 327 -2.96 -0.96 -8.86
CA SER A 327 -3.33 -0.07 -9.98
C SER A 327 -2.67 1.30 -9.89
N ALA A 328 -2.68 1.92 -8.71
CA ALA A 328 -2.04 3.19 -8.43
C ALA A 328 -0.51 3.10 -8.54
N ILE A 329 0.08 2.03 -8.03
CA ILE A 329 1.53 1.74 -8.16
C ILE A 329 1.93 1.66 -9.63
N PHE A 330 1.15 0.98 -10.48
CA PHE A 330 1.45 0.92 -11.91
C PHE A 330 1.36 2.29 -12.58
N SER A 331 0.37 3.11 -12.21
CA SER A 331 0.27 4.49 -12.68
C SER A 331 1.46 5.34 -12.24
N ALA A 332 1.91 5.20 -10.99
CA ALA A 332 3.09 5.91 -10.49
C ALA A 332 4.38 5.49 -11.21
N ILE A 333 4.57 4.20 -11.48
CA ILE A 333 5.72 3.73 -12.28
C ILE A 333 5.63 4.27 -13.71
N ASP A 334 4.45 4.29 -14.32
CA ASP A 334 4.22 4.84 -15.66
C ASP A 334 4.55 6.34 -15.72
N GLN A 335 4.12 7.09 -14.70
CA GLN A 335 4.36 8.52 -14.57
C GLN A 335 5.82 8.83 -14.24
N ALA A 336 6.49 8.05 -13.39
CA ALA A 336 7.91 8.22 -13.10
C ALA A 336 8.79 8.06 -14.35
N ILE A 337 8.40 7.17 -15.26
CA ILE A 337 9.02 7.06 -16.59
C ILE A 337 8.71 8.30 -17.46
N GLU A 338 7.46 8.78 -17.44
CA GLU A 338 7.02 9.96 -18.21
C GLU A 338 7.71 11.25 -17.76
N ASP A 339 7.84 11.44 -16.46
CA ASP A 339 8.57 12.56 -15.86
C ASP A 339 10.08 12.41 -16.02
N ALA A 340 10.56 11.22 -16.42
CA ALA A 340 11.96 10.90 -16.55
C ALA A 340 12.74 11.22 -15.26
N VAL A 341 12.31 10.65 -14.12
CA VAL A 341 13.10 10.67 -12.87
C VAL A 341 14.37 9.81 -13.02
N ASP A 342 15.37 10.01 -12.16
CA ASP A 342 16.64 9.26 -12.25
C ASP A 342 16.68 8.04 -11.34
N VAL A 343 16.07 8.18 -10.17
CA VAL A 343 16.01 7.16 -9.11
C VAL A 343 14.59 7.07 -8.58
N VAL A 344 14.12 5.85 -8.32
CA VAL A 344 12.88 5.60 -7.58
C VAL A 344 13.19 4.93 -6.25
N ASN A 345 12.67 5.51 -5.17
CA ASN A 345 12.54 4.84 -3.88
C ASN A 345 11.14 4.24 -3.76
N TYR A 346 11.07 2.93 -3.54
CA TYR A 346 9.82 2.18 -3.41
C TYR A 346 9.83 1.34 -2.12
N SER A 347 9.32 1.94 -1.03
CA SER A 347 9.32 1.34 0.32
C SER A 347 8.01 0.60 0.62
N ILE A 348 7.56 -0.20 -0.35
CA ILE A 348 6.29 -0.90 -0.31
C ILE A 348 6.53 -2.37 -0.71
N GLY A 349 5.78 -3.31 -0.14
CA GLY A 349 5.91 -4.71 -0.55
C GLY A 349 4.71 -5.62 -0.24
N SER A 350 4.79 -6.84 -0.76
CA SER A 350 3.82 -7.92 -0.54
C SER A 350 4.51 -9.28 -0.42
N THR A 351 3.71 -10.33 -0.32
CA THR A 351 4.19 -11.71 -0.36
C THR A 351 4.92 -11.99 -1.67
N ALA A 352 6.06 -12.69 -1.59
CA ALA A 352 6.84 -13.06 -2.77
C ALA A 352 6.01 -13.85 -3.79
N HIS A 353 6.14 -13.48 -5.06
CA HIS A 353 5.56 -14.19 -6.20
C HIS A 353 6.56 -14.26 -7.36
N ASP A 354 6.29 -15.07 -8.40
CA ASP A 354 7.16 -15.18 -9.57
C ASP A 354 7.39 -13.80 -10.24
N PRO A 355 8.65 -13.33 -10.38
CA PRO A 355 8.94 -12.00 -10.90
C PRO A 355 8.71 -11.86 -12.42
N TRP A 356 8.55 -12.97 -13.16
CA TRP A 356 8.35 -12.93 -14.61
C TRP A 356 6.90 -12.76 -15.04
N ILE A 357 5.96 -12.71 -14.09
CA ILE A 357 4.54 -12.51 -14.40
C ILE A 357 4.33 -11.07 -14.85
N THR A 358 3.89 -10.89 -16.09
CA THR A 358 3.77 -9.58 -16.76
C THR A 358 2.82 -8.59 -16.08
N SER A 359 1.84 -9.09 -15.32
CA SER A 359 0.87 -8.31 -14.51
C SER A 359 1.29 -8.15 -13.05
N THR A 360 2.56 -7.88 -12.80
CA THR A 360 3.07 -7.65 -11.45
C THR A 360 3.96 -6.43 -11.39
N THR A 361 4.08 -5.86 -10.19
CA THR A 361 4.98 -4.76 -9.85
C THR A 361 6.42 -5.07 -10.23
N THR A 362 6.85 -6.33 -10.09
CA THR A 362 8.18 -6.75 -10.53
C THR A 362 8.40 -6.51 -12.03
N TYR A 363 7.46 -6.90 -12.89
CA TYR A 363 7.61 -6.69 -14.34
C TYR A 363 7.53 -5.19 -14.71
N ALA A 364 6.73 -4.40 -14.01
CA ALA A 364 6.73 -2.94 -14.18
C ALA A 364 8.10 -2.33 -13.85
N PHE A 365 8.75 -2.78 -12.77
CA PHE A 365 10.11 -2.35 -12.42
C PHE A 365 11.20 -2.82 -13.41
N LEU A 366 10.99 -3.94 -14.10
CA LEU A 366 11.87 -4.34 -15.21
C LEU A 366 11.82 -3.26 -16.31
N ASN A 367 10.62 -2.83 -16.69
CA ASN A 367 10.45 -1.83 -17.75
C ASN A 367 10.91 -0.43 -17.30
N LEU A 368 10.77 -0.07 -16.03
CA LEU A 368 11.35 1.15 -15.46
C LEU A 368 12.89 1.13 -15.55
N ARG A 369 13.52 -0.01 -15.25
CA ARG A 369 14.97 -0.18 -15.46
C ARG A 369 15.36 -0.09 -16.93
N GLU A 370 14.58 -0.70 -17.82
CA GLU A 370 14.77 -0.57 -19.27
C GLU A 370 14.48 0.84 -19.79
N ALA A 371 13.85 1.72 -19.01
CA ALA A 371 13.75 3.15 -19.31
C ALA A 371 14.97 3.96 -18.84
N GLY A 372 15.95 3.32 -18.18
CA GLY A 372 17.18 3.94 -17.68
C GLY A 372 17.07 4.48 -16.26
N ILE A 373 16.04 4.09 -15.50
CA ILE A 373 15.78 4.59 -14.14
C ILE A 373 16.24 3.54 -13.12
N PHE A 374 16.97 3.97 -12.09
CA PHE A 374 17.40 3.09 -11.01
C PHE A 374 16.29 2.94 -9.96
N ALA A 375 16.03 1.73 -9.48
CA ALA A 375 15.03 1.48 -8.44
C ALA A 375 15.63 0.76 -7.22
N ALA A 376 15.29 1.27 -6.03
CA ALA A 376 15.57 0.64 -4.75
C ALA A 376 14.25 0.33 -4.02
N THR A 377 14.17 -0.86 -3.43
CA THR A 377 13.01 -1.32 -2.67
C THR A 377 13.40 -2.03 -1.39
N SER A 378 12.53 -1.99 -0.37
CA SER A 378 12.71 -2.72 0.88
C SER A 378 12.61 -4.23 0.65
N ALA A 379 13.46 -5.02 1.33
CA ALA A 379 13.40 -6.48 1.28
C ALA A 379 12.13 -7.07 1.95
N GLY A 380 11.41 -6.25 2.72
CA GLY A 380 10.26 -6.62 3.54
C GLY A 380 10.63 -7.00 4.98
N ASN A 381 9.71 -6.76 5.91
CA ASN A 381 9.94 -6.93 7.35
C ASN A 381 9.45 -8.27 7.93
N ALA A 382 9.13 -9.25 7.09
CA ALA A 382 8.65 -10.59 7.52
C ALA A 382 9.77 -11.52 8.06
N GLY A 383 10.97 -11.00 8.29
CA GLY A 383 12.10 -11.75 8.85
C GLY A 383 11.85 -12.30 10.26
N PRO A 384 12.82 -13.03 10.85
CA PRO A 384 14.19 -13.26 10.36
C PRO A 384 14.41 -14.62 9.69
N ASN A 385 13.35 -15.40 9.45
CA ASN A 385 13.48 -16.74 8.89
C ASN A 385 13.96 -16.72 7.43
N ALA A 386 14.53 -17.83 6.94
CA ALA A 386 14.92 -17.93 5.54
C ALA A 386 13.69 -17.85 4.61
N GLY A 387 13.82 -17.15 3.48
CA GLY A 387 12.78 -17.06 2.45
C GLY A 387 11.63 -16.10 2.77
N THR A 388 11.86 -15.12 3.65
CA THR A 388 10.85 -14.11 4.03
C THR A 388 10.93 -12.81 3.23
N MET A 389 11.85 -12.71 2.27
CA MET A 389 11.93 -11.55 1.38
C MET A 389 10.67 -11.45 0.52
N GLY A 390 10.08 -10.27 0.44
CA GLY A 390 8.84 -10.01 -0.28
C GLY A 390 9.00 -9.73 -1.77
N SER A 391 7.89 -9.39 -2.42
CA SER A 391 7.84 -8.78 -3.74
C SER A 391 7.66 -7.26 -3.61
N PRO A 392 8.29 -6.42 -4.46
CA PRO A 392 9.08 -6.75 -5.63
C PRO A 392 10.56 -7.06 -5.37
N ALA A 393 11.02 -7.03 -4.11
CA ALA A 393 12.42 -7.26 -3.74
C ALA A 393 13.02 -8.58 -4.21
N ASN A 394 12.19 -9.60 -4.44
CA ASN A 394 12.61 -10.88 -4.97
C ASN A 394 12.93 -10.88 -6.48
N ALA A 395 12.78 -9.75 -7.19
CA ALA A 395 13.13 -9.62 -8.60
C ALA A 395 14.62 -9.31 -8.82
N PRO A 396 15.26 -9.85 -9.87
CA PRO A 396 16.70 -9.70 -10.09
C PRO A 396 17.12 -8.35 -10.70
N TRP A 397 16.17 -7.52 -11.11
CA TRP A 397 16.40 -6.23 -11.78
C TRP A 397 16.10 -5.02 -10.88
N ILE A 398 15.80 -5.23 -9.60
CA ILE A 398 15.61 -4.17 -8.60
C ILE A 398 16.62 -4.33 -7.46
N THR A 399 17.04 -3.22 -6.86
CA THR A 399 17.92 -3.27 -5.69
C THR A 399 17.10 -3.53 -4.43
N ALA A 400 17.13 -4.76 -3.94
CA ALA A 400 16.51 -5.13 -2.66
C ALA A 400 17.40 -4.70 -1.49
N VAL A 401 16.83 -3.94 -0.55
CA VAL A 401 17.53 -3.34 0.58
C VAL A 401 17.00 -3.94 1.89
N GLY A 402 17.88 -4.63 2.62
CA GLY A 402 17.59 -5.08 3.98
C GLY A 402 17.89 -3.99 5.02
N ASN A 403 17.17 -4.01 6.14
CA ASN A 403 17.44 -3.14 7.27
C ASN A 403 18.54 -3.74 8.17
N ALA A 404 19.44 -2.88 8.65
CA ALA A 404 20.37 -3.19 9.74
C ALA A 404 20.43 -2.04 10.75
N THR A 405 20.55 -2.38 12.04
CA THR A 405 20.76 -1.40 13.11
C THR A 405 22.07 -0.63 12.94
N HIS A 406 22.07 0.66 13.23
CA HIS A 406 23.27 1.51 13.25
C HIS A 406 23.81 1.72 14.69
N ASP A 407 24.80 2.61 14.84
CA ASP A 407 25.56 2.84 16.07
C ASP A 407 24.85 3.69 17.16
N ARG A 408 23.61 4.12 16.91
CA ARG A 408 22.82 4.95 17.83
C ARG A 408 21.72 4.11 18.44
N VAL A 409 21.70 4.09 19.76
CA VAL A 409 20.71 3.40 20.57
C VAL A 409 19.99 4.43 21.43
N PHE A 410 18.66 4.49 21.31
CA PHE A 410 17.83 5.16 22.30
C PHE A 410 17.57 4.17 23.44
N ALA A 411 18.02 4.52 24.64
CA ALA A 411 17.96 3.63 25.78
C ALA A 411 17.36 4.33 27.00
N SER A 412 16.56 3.56 27.75
CA SER A 412 16.18 3.89 29.11
C SER A 412 16.97 3.00 30.07
N ILE A 413 17.28 3.56 31.24
CA ILE A 413 17.99 2.87 32.30
C ILE A 413 17.02 2.66 33.47
N LEU A 414 16.77 1.40 33.79
CA LEU A 414 16.16 1.01 35.06
C LEU A 414 17.29 0.87 36.09
N GLN A 415 17.36 1.82 37.02
CA GLN A 415 18.45 1.94 37.98
C GLN A 415 17.93 2.07 39.41
N ASN A 416 18.83 1.91 40.38
CA ASN A 416 18.52 2.05 41.81
C ASN A 416 17.39 1.12 42.28
N LEU A 417 17.36 -0.10 41.76
CA LEU A 417 16.42 -1.14 42.19
C LEU A 417 16.65 -1.47 43.66
N THR A 418 15.59 -1.42 44.46
CA THR A 418 15.62 -1.72 45.90
C THR A 418 14.42 -2.56 46.30
N GLY A 419 14.53 -3.34 47.38
CA GLY A 419 13.48 -4.24 47.88
C GLY A 419 13.65 -5.72 47.48
N GLY A 420 12.68 -6.55 47.87
CA GLY A 420 12.69 -8.01 47.65
C GLY A 420 13.44 -8.82 48.72
N ASP A 421 13.33 -10.15 48.63
CA ASP A 421 13.99 -11.11 49.55
C ASP A 421 15.45 -11.40 49.16
N THR A 422 15.89 -10.93 47.99
CA THR A 422 17.24 -11.14 47.44
C THR A 422 17.91 -9.82 47.12
N THR A 423 19.24 -9.82 46.96
CA THR A 423 19.96 -8.65 46.46
C THR A 423 19.37 -8.20 45.12
N PRO A 424 18.93 -6.93 44.99
CA PRO A 424 18.43 -6.41 43.73
C PRO A 424 19.46 -6.55 42.61
N PRO A 425 19.04 -6.79 41.36
CA PRO A 425 19.96 -6.78 40.22
C PRO A 425 20.57 -5.38 40.05
N GLY A 426 21.71 -5.31 39.38
CA GLY A 426 22.29 -4.04 38.95
C GLY A 426 21.43 -3.32 37.93
N ASP A 427 21.87 -2.13 37.52
CA ASP A 427 21.16 -1.32 36.54
C ASP A 427 20.92 -2.10 35.23
N LEU A 428 19.71 -1.99 34.70
CA LEU A 428 19.29 -2.62 33.46
C LEU A 428 19.09 -1.55 32.39
N VAL A 429 19.68 -1.77 31.22
CA VAL A 429 19.55 -0.87 30.07
C VAL A 429 18.68 -1.56 29.04
N GLY A 430 17.60 -0.91 28.63
CA GLY A 430 16.69 -1.38 27.59
C GLY A 430 16.54 -0.35 26.49
N ALA A 431 16.32 -0.80 25.25
CA ALA A 431 15.94 0.09 24.16
C ALA A 431 14.60 0.75 24.51
N SER A 432 14.56 2.08 24.47
CA SER A 432 13.37 2.84 24.79
C SER A 432 13.47 4.23 24.17
N PHE A 433 12.33 4.72 23.72
CA PHE A 433 12.19 6.04 23.11
C PHE A 433 11.28 6.96 23.92
N THR A 434 10.95 6.61 25.17
CA THR A 434 10.05 7.39 26.03
C THR A 434 10.81 8.09 27.16
N ASP A 435 10.18 9.11 27.73
CA ASP A 435 10.63 9.69 28.99
C ASP A 435 10.66 8.65 30.11
N GLY A 436 11.55 8.86 31.07
CA GLY A 436 11.59 8.06 32.28
C GLY A 436 10.32 8.25 33.09
N ILE A 437 9.64 7.14 33.43
CA ILE A 437 8.41 7.16 34.24
C ILE A 437 8.66 7.56 35.71
N GLY A 438 9.90 7.83 36.11
CA GLY A 438 10.31 8.12 37.49
C GLY A 438 10.31 6.87 38.37
N LEU A 439 10.34 7.06 39.69
CA LEU A 439 10.31 5.95 40.65
C LEU A 439 8.94 5.25 40.60
N ARG A 440 8.95 3.92 40.46
CA ARG A 440 7.76 3.07 40.46
C ARG A 440 8.04 1.78 41.21
N ASP A 441 7.00 1.24 41.84
CA ASP A 441 7.05 -0.06 42.48
C ASP A 441 7.04 -1.15 41.40
N ILE A 442 7.97 -2.11 41.50
CA ILE A 442 7.91 -3.31 40.68
C ILE A 442 6.90 -4.26 41.31
N VAL A 443 5.86 -4.58 40.55
CA VAL A 443 4.78 -5.45 40.99
C VAL A 443 4.79 -6.75 40.19
N HIS A 444 4.34 -7.84 40.80
CA HIS A 444 4.07 -9.06 40.06
C HIS A 444 2.81 -8.84 39.22
N ALA A 445 2.94 -9.00 37.89
CA ALA A 445 1.83 -8.79 36.96
C ALA A 445 0.57 -9.58 37.32
N LYS A 446 0.69 -10.79 37.90
CA LYS A 446 -0.46 -11.62 38.35
C LYS A 446 -1.28 -11.03 39.50
N ASP A 447 -0.68 -10.12 40.28
CA ASP A 447 -1.34 -9.47 41.42
C ASP A 447 -2.20 -8.27 40.95
N PHE A 448 -2.09 -7.95 39.66
CA PHE A 448 -2.88 -6.97 38.93
C PHE A 448 -3.63 -7.72 37.80
N GLY A 449 -4.81 -7.26 37.39
CA GLY A 449 -5.57 -7.90 36.31
C GLY A 449 -4.88 -7.83 34.94
N ASN A 450 -5.47 -8.42 33.90
CA ASN A 450 -4.99 -8.26 32.52
C ASN A 450 -5.21 -6.80 32.06
N ALA A 451 -4.21 -6.19 31.40
CA ALA A 451 -4.22 -4.81 30.95
C ALA A 451 -5.32 -4.45 29.93
N LEU A 452 -5.91 -5.44 29.25
CA LEU A 452 -7.05 -5.27 28.34
C LEU A 452 -8.41 -5.52 29.03
N CYS A 453 -8.43 -5.84 30.32
CA CYS A 453 -9.63 -6.22 31.07
C CYS A 453 -9.88 -5.22 32.21
N GLY A 454 -10.91 -4.39 32.11
CA GLY A 454 -11.15 -3.39 33.14
C GLY A 454 -12.09 -3.71 34.30
N THR A 455 -12.58 -2.64 34.93
CA THR A 455 -13.16 -2.55 36.30
C THR A 455 -14.51 -3.23 36.56
N GLY A 456 -14.91 -4.20 35.75
CA GLY A 456 -16.21 -4.85 35.84
C GLY A 456 -16.13 -6.05 36.74
N GLU A 457 -17.29 -6.55 37.21
CA GLU A 457 -17.29 -7.92 37.70
C GLU A 457 -16.78 -8.85 36.59
N SER A 458 -15.88 -9.76 36.96
CA SER A 458 -15.25 -10.70 36.03
C SER A 458 -16.32 -11.40 35.19
N GLU A 459 -16.28 -11.20 33.87
CA GLU A 459 -17.10 -11.99 32.96
C GLU A 459 -16.57 -13.44 33.01
N VAL A 460 -17.32 -14.33 33.66
CA VAL A 460 -16.94 -15.74 33.79
C VAL A 460 -17.32 -16.46 32.49
N ALA A 461 -16.35 -16.63 31.60
CA ALA A 461 -16.52 -17.42 30.39
C ALA A 461 -16.60 -18.93 30.69
N PRO A 462 -17.41 -19.71 29.96
CA PRO A 462 -17.33 -21.18 29.94
C PRO A 462 -15.95 -21.66 29.44
N ASN A 463 -15.60 -22.92 29.72
CA ASN A 463 -14.38 -23.55 29.20
C ASN A 463 -14.75 -24.58 28.11
N PRO A 464 -14.29 -24.42 26.85
CA PRO A 464 -13.33 -23.43 26.36
C PRO A 464 -13.95 -22.04 26.11
N PRO A 465 -13.20 -20.95 26.33
CA PRO A 465 -13.68 -19.58 26.08
C PRO A 465 -13.62 -19.23 24.59
N GLU A 466 -14.61 -18.49 24.10
CA GLU A 466 -14.63 -17.92 22.75
C GLU A 466 -14.58 -16.38 22.82
N CYS A 467 -14.02 -15.71 21.80
CA CYS A 467 -13.85 -14.26 21.80
C CYS A 467 -15.15 -13.47 21.94
N SER A 468 -16.29 -14.06 21.58
CA SER A 468 -17.63 -13.47 21.74
C SER A 468 -18.13 -13.40 23.19
N ASP A 469 -17.42 -14.02 24.13
CA ASP A 469 -17.82 -14.12 25.53
C ASP A 469 -17.47 -12.85 26.35
N TYR A 470 -16.83 -11.84 25.74
CA TYR A 470 -16.36 -10.63 26.42
C TYR A 470 -16.94 -9.34 25.83
N THR A 471 -17.56 -8.47 26.66
CA THR A 471 -18.30 -7.28 26.17
C THR A 471 -17.54 -5.96 26.27
N GLY A 472 -16.38 -5.93 26.94
CA GLY A 472 -15.55 -4.72 27.05
C GLY A 472 -16.10 -3.59 27.94
N ALA A 473 -17.21 -3.82 28.66
CA ALA A 473 -17.94 -2.80 29.42
C ALA A 473 -17.23 -2.29 30.70
N SER A 474 -15.93 -2.50 30.85
CA SER A 474 -15.21 -2.10 32.05
C SER A 474 -13.77 -1.67 31.77
N ASN A 475 -13.37 -0.51 32.31
CA ASN A 475 -12.02 0.08 32.20
C ASN A 475 -11.64 0.83 33.50
N PRO A 476 -10.54 0.48 34.22
CA PRO A 476 -10.15 1.10 35.49
C PRO A 476 -9.29 2.35 35.33
N PHE A 477 -8.63 2.52 34.18
CA PHE A 477 -7.56 3.48 34.02
C PHE A 477 -8.10 4.76 33.39
N ALA A 478 -7.63 5.91 33.90
CA ALA A 478 -8.00 7.18 33.31
C ALA A 478 -7.44 7.27 31.87
N PRO A 479 -8.14 7.95 30.94
CA PRO A 479 -7.61 8.27 29.62
C PRO A 479 -6.19 8.84 29.71
N GLY A 480 -5.26 8.35 28.88
CA GLY A 480 -3.85 8.77 28.85
C GLY A 480 -2.87 7.96 29.74
N THR A 481 -3.30 6.83 30.31
CA THR A 481 -2.42 5.95 31.11
C THR A 481 -1.44 5.15 30.24
N PHE A 482 -1.79 4.89 28.99
CA PHE A 482 -0.93 4.29 27.98
C PHE A 482 -1.00 5.16 26.73
N ASN A 483 0.14 5.67 26.28
CA ASN A 483 0.29 6.28 24.96
C ASN A 483 1.31 5.42 24.21
N GLY A 484 0.86 4.77 23.14
CA GLY A 484 1.68 3.91 22.31
C GLY A 484 0.84 2.85 21.59
N GLN A 485 0.27 3.24 20.45
CA GLN A 485 0.48 2.48 19.22
C GLN A 485 1.69 3.11 18.54
#